data_AF-A0A1Q5Q6W6-F1
#
_entry.id   AF-A0A1Q5Q6W6-F1
#
_cell.length_a   1.000
_cell.length_b   1.000
_cell.length_c   1.000
_cell.angle_alpha   90.00
_cell.angle_beta   90.00
_cell.angle_gamma   90.00
#
_symmetry.space_group_name_H-M   'P 1'
#
loop_
_entity.id
_entity.type
_entity.pdbx_description
1 polymer ?
#
loop_
_entity_poly.entity_id
_entity_poly.type
_entity_poly.pdbx_seq_one_letter_code
_entity_poly.pdbx_strand_id
1 'polypeptide(L)'
;MIIPLIRERRRREQEDPSYEKPNDFLQHLMDGGQEIHDDVETTVQRLMVTYLGSGPSTVIDVAQVLFDLCAHPEYVEPLRQEALEVLRKGGYTKQALADMKKMDSFMRESQRLRPPTLLSFNAIVIQYGMLGDAPNWPE
;
A
#
# COMPACT_ATOMS: atom_id res chain seq x y z
N MET A 1 19.09 -13.37 2.38
CA MET A 1 19.66 -12.17 1.71
C MET A 1 19.46 -10.88 2.52
N ILE A 2 18.29 -10.64 3.12
CA ILE A 2 18.02 -9.42 3.92
C ILE A 2 18.78 -9.38 5.27
N ILE A 3 18.89 -10.51 5.98
CA ILE A 3 19.56 -10.56 7.31
C ILE A 3 20.98 -9.98 7.28
N PRO A 4 21.87 -10.38 6.35
CA PRO A 4 23.20 -9.77 6.23
C PRO A 4 23.17 -8.26 6.00
N LEU A 5 22.22 -7.74 5.23
CA LEU A 5 22.08 -6.31 4.97
C LEU A 5 21.68 -5.54 6.23
N ILE A 6 20.72 -6.06 7.02
CA ILE A 6 20.30 -5.45 8.29
C ILE A 6 21.49 -5.40 9.26
N ARG A 7 22.23 -6.51 9.38
CA ARG A 7 23.42 -6.58 10.26
C ARG A 7 24.48 -5.57 9.84
N GLU A 8 24.74 -5.45 8.54
CA GLU A 8 25.71 -4.48 8.01
C GLU A 8 25.30 -3.03 8.26
N ARG A 9 24.03 -2.67 8.07
CA ARG A 9 23.52 -1.32 8.37
C ARG A 9 23.63 -0.99 9.86
N ARG A 10 23.21 -1.89 10.74
CA ARG A 10 23.35 -1.71 12.21
C ARG A 10 24.81 -1.55 12.63
N ARG A 11 25.72 -2.31 12.02
CA ARG A 11 27.17 -2.20 12.27
C ARG A 11 27.69 -0.82 11.87
N ARG A 12 27.38 -0.34 10.66
CA ARG A 12 27.82 0.98 10.19
C ARG A 12 27.27 2.12 11.05
N GLU A 13 26.01 2.05 11.47
CA GLU A 13 25.43 3.05 12.38
C GLU A 13 26.15 3.15 13.74
N GLN A 14 26.74 2.05 14.22
CA GLN A 14 27.47 2.03 15.49
C GLN A 14 28.95 2.42 15.33
N GLU A 15 29.58 1.99 14.24
CA GLU A 15 31.03 2.10 14.05
C GLU A 15 31.46 3.38 13.31
N ASP A 16 30.58 3.97 12.50
CA ASP A 16 30.89 5.11 11.65
C ASP A 16 30.00 6.32 12.02
N PRO A 17 30.53 7.30 12.78
CA PRO A 17 29.81 8.53 13.11
C PRO A 17 29.43 9.38 11.88
N SER A 18 30.05 9.14 10.72
CA SER A 18 29.75 9.84 9.46
C SER A 18 28.75 9.09 8.58
N TYR A 19 28.26 7.92 9.01
CA TYR A 19 27.33 7.13 8.23
C TYR A 19 25.97 7.83 8.10
N GLU A 20 25.58 8.12 6.86
CA GLU A 20 24.26 8.64 6.54
C GLU A 20 23.26 7.49 6.36
N LYS A 21 22.22 7.49 7.19
CA LYS A 21 21.15 6.49 7.14
C LYS A 21 20.39 6.58 5.81
N PRO A 22 20.22 5.47 5.07
CA PRO A 22 19.39 5.46 3.87
C PRO A 22 17.94 5.87 4.18
N ASN A 23 17.37 6.77 3.39
CA ASN A 23 15.95 7.09 3.48
C ASN A 23 15.10 6.08 2.69
N ASP A 24 15.02 4.85 3.20
CA ASP A 24 14.25 3.77 2.59
C ASP A 24 13.40 3.00 3.61
N PHE A 25 12.42 2.23 3.12
CA PHE A 25 11.47 1.51 3.96
C PHE A 25 12.14 0.54 4.95
N LEU A 26 13.25 -0.10 4.55
CA LEU A 26 13.97 -1.01 5.42
C LEU A 26 14.60 -0.25 6.59
N GLN A 27 15.17 0.94 6.35
CA GLN A 27 15.71 1.79 7.41
C GLN A 27 14.62 2.27 8.36
N HIS A 28 13.48 2.75 7.83
CA HIS A 28 12.33 3.15 8.67
C HIS A 28 11.83 2.01 9.55
N LEU A 29 11.80 0.78 9.02
CA LEU A 29 11.42 -0.41 9.78
C LEU A 29 12.45 -0.78 10.86
N MET A 30 13.74 -0.66 10.54
CA MET A 30 14.83 -0.91 11.48
C MET A 30 14.82 0.09 12.65
N ASP A 31 14.66 1.38 12.35
CA ASP A 31 14.65 2.44 13.35
C ASP A 31 13.43 2.29 14.29
N GLY A 32 12.23 2.06 13.74
CA GLY A 32 11.04 1.79 14.55
C GLY A 32 11.08 0.46 15.33
N GLY A 33 11.91 -0.51 14.91
CA GLY A 33 12.16 -1.73 15.66
C GLY A 33 13.04 -1.50 16.89
N GLN A 34 13.93 -0.50 16.89
CA GLN A 34 14.76 -0.19 18.05
C GLN A 34 13.92 0.27 19.25
N GLU A 35 12.83 1.00 19.01
CA GLU A 35 11.91 1.51 20.05
C GLU A 35 11.20 0.40 20.82
N ILE A 36 11.01 -0.77 20.21
CA ILE A 36 10.33 -1.93 20.79
C ILE A 36 11.27 -3.11 21.07
N HIS A 37 12.59 -2.88 20.98
CA HIS A 37 13.65 -3.86 21.19
C HIS A 37 13.58 -5.08 20.24
N ASP A 38 13.21 -4.86 18.98
CA ASP A 38 13.14 -5.91 17.95
C ASP A 38 14.52 -6.49 17.60
N ASP A 39 14.58 -7.82 17.58
CA ASP A 39 15.67 -8.55 16.96
C ASP A 39 15.61 -8.51 15.42
N VAL A 40 16.64 -9.07 14.79
CA VAL A 40 16.76 -9.09 13.33
C VAL A 40 15.66 -9.94 12.68
N GLU A 41 15.23 -11.01 13.35
CA GLU A 41 14.23 -11.95 12.84
C GLU A 41 12.84 -11.30 12.83
N THR A 42 12.49 -10.59 13.89
CA THR A 42 11.26 -9.79 14.02
C THR A 42 11.23 -8.68 12.97
N THR A 43 12.36 -7.99 12.75
CA THR A 43 12.49 -6.98 11.67
C THR A 43 12.21 -7.61 10.30
N VAL A 44 12.77 -8.79 10.02
CA VAL A 44 12.52 -9.52 8.77
C VAL A 44 11.05 -9.94 8.66
N GLN A 45 10.46 -10.45 9.73
CA GLN A 45 9.06 -10.85 9.74
C GLN A 45 8.13 -9.67 9.43
N ARG A 46 8.37 -8.50 10.04
CA ARG A 46 7.60 -7.28 9.74
C ARG A 46 7.74 -6.86 8.29
N LEU A 47 8.96 -6.90 7.73
CA LEU A 47 9.20 -6.61 6.31
C LEU A 47 8.37 -7.54 5.41
N MET A 48 8.35 -8.84 5.72
CA MET A 48 7.58 -9.83 4.97
C MET A 48 6.07 -9.59 5.06
N VAL A 49 5.56 -9.33 6.26
CA VAL A 49 4.12 -9.03 6.47
C VAL A 49 3.72 -7.76 5.72
N THR A 50 4.53 -6.70 5.78
CA THR A 50 4.24 -5.48 5.02
C THR A 50 4.24 -5.72 3.50
N TYR A 51 5.20 -6.50 2.99
CA TYR A 51 5.21 -6.87 1.58
C TYR A 51 3.95 -7.67 1.19
N LEU A 52 3.57 -8.67 1.99
CA LEU A 52 2.39 -9.48 1.74
C LEU A 52 1.08 -8.68 1.82
N GLY A 53 1.03 -7.64 2.67
CA GLY A 53 -0.15 -6.78 2.82
C GLY A 53 -0.45 -5.90 1.61
N SER A 54 0.55 -5.53 0.82
CA SER A 54 0.38 -4.57 -0.29
C SER A 54 0.84 -5.07 -1.66
N GLY A 55 1.89 -5.89 -1.72
CA GLY A 55 2.52 -6.27 -2.98
C GLY A 55 1.56 -7.07 -3.88
N PRO A 56 1.05 -8.22 -3.42
CA PRO A 56 0.17 -9.05 -4.24
C PRO A 56 -1.15 -8.36 -4.63
N SER A 57 -1.79 -7.63 -3.70
CA SER A 57 -3.07 -6.94 -3.94
C SER A 57 -2.94 -5.90 -5.04
N THR A 58 -1.90 -5.05 -4.99
CA THR A 58 -1.69 -4.03 -6.03
C THR A 58 -1.47 -4.62 -7.42
N VAL A 59 -0.75 -5.75 -7.52
CA VAL A 59 -0.53 -6.43 -8.82
C VAL A 59 -1.86 -6.96 -9.37
N ILE A 60 -2.68 -7.56 -8.50
CA ILE A 60 -4.01 -8.07 -8.87
C ILE A 60 -4.89 -6.90 -9.32
N ASP A 61 -4.93 -5.80 -8.57
CA ASP A 61 -5.73 -4.62 -8.88
C ASP A 61 -5.38 -4.03 -10.24
N VAL A 62 -4.09 -3.86 -10.53
CA VAL A 62 -3.62 -3.35 -11.82
C VAL A 62 -4.01 -4.30 -12.96
N ALA A 63 -3.88 -5.61 -12.75
CA ALA A 63 -4.30 -6.60 -13.75
C ALA A 63 -5.80 -6.52 -14.02
N GLN A 64 -6.64 -6.38 -12.98
CA GLN A 64 -8.08 -6.19 -13.13
C GLN A 64 -8.36 -4.92 -13.94
N VAL A 65 -7.81 -3.77 -13.54
CA VAL A 65 -8.00 -2.48 -14.25
C VAL A 65 -7.66 -2.61 -15.74
N LEU A 66 -6.58 -3.30 -16.09
CA LEU A 66 -6.20 -3.56 -17.49
C LEU A 66 -7.23 -4.43 -18.22
N PHE A 67 -7.74 -5.49 -17.59
CA PHE A 67 -8.80 -6.30 -18.17
C PHE A 67 -10.10 -5.52 -18.38
N ASP A 68 -10.48 -4.63 -17.46
CA ASP A 68 -11.66 -3.77 -17.65
C ASP A 68 -11.45 -2.80 -18.81
N LEU A 69 -10.26 -2.23 -18.97
CA LEU A 69 -9.95 -1.37 -20.13
C LEU A 69 -10.04 -2.12 -21.46
N CYS A 70 -9.62 -3.39 -21.49
CA CYS A 70 -9.77 -4.22 -22.68
C CYS A 70 -11.24 -4.57 -22.96
N ALA A 71 -12.06 -4.76 -21.92
CA ALA A 71 -13.49 -5.03 -22.06
C ALA A 71 -14.30 -3.76 -22.43
N HIS A 72 -13.84 -2.59 -22.01
CA HIS A 72 -14.50 -1.30 -22.19
C HIS A 72 -13.59 -0.28 -22.90
N PRO A 73 -13.30 -0.49 -24.20
CA PRO A 73 -12.40 0.37 -24.96
C PRO A 73 -12.86 1.83 -25.06
N GLU A 74 -14.16 2.11 -24.85
CA GLU A 74 -14.74 3.46 -24.83
C GLU A 74 -14.10 4.39 -23.79
N TYR A 75 -13.50 3.84 -22.73
CA TYR A 75 -12.83 4.62 -21.69
C TYR A 75 -11.35 4.93 -22.00
N VAL A 76 -10.73 4.20 -22.93
CA VAL A 76 -9.28 4.33 -23.20
C VAL A 76 -8.90 5.74 -23.65
N GLU A 77 -9.63 6.30 -24.60
CA GLU A 77 -9.31 7.62 -25.17
C GLU A 77 -9.57 8.76 -24.15
N PRO A 78 -10.73 8.83 -23.46
CA PRO A 78 -10.94 9.83 -22.41
C PRO A 78 -9.90 9.80 -21.29
N LEU A 79 -9.47 8.61 -20.87
CA LEU A 79 -8.44 8.43 -19.84
C LEU A 79 -7.06 8.85 -20.32
N ARG A 80 -6.71 8.51 -21.57
CA ARG A 80 -5.45 8.93 -22.19
C ARG A 80 -5.38 10.46 -22.33
N GLN A 81 -6.46 11.10 -22.74
CA GLN A 81 -6.52 12.56 -22.86
C GLN A 81 -6.32 13.24 -21.50
N GLU A 82 -7.01 12.79 -20.46
CA GLU A 82 -6.80 13.29 -19.09
C GLU A 82 -5.35 13.12 -18.67
N ALA A 83 -4.77 11.93 -18.84
CA ALA A 83 -3.38 11.67 -18.47
C ALA A 83 -2.41 12.61 -19.20
N LEU A 84 -2.57 12.81 -20.52
CA LEU A 84 -1.73 13.70 -21.29
C LEU A 84 -1.87 15.17 -20.85
N GLU A 85 -3.09 15.65 -20.62
CA GLU A 85 -3.34 17.03 -20.17
C GLU A 85 -2.73 17.30 -18.80
N VAL A 86 -2.91 16.37 -17.86
CA VAL A 86 -2.43 16.50 -16.48
C VAL A 86 -0.91 16.39 -16.43
N LEU A 87 -0.31 15.41 -17.11
CA LEU A 87 1.14 15.23 -17.14
C LEU A 87 1.85 16.37 -17.88
N ARG A 88 1.25 16.97 -18.91
CA ARG A 88 1.82 18.15 -19.58
C ARG A 88 1.88 19.38 -18.67
N LYS A 89 0.93 19.53 -17.74
CA LYS A 89 0.86 20.66 -16.81
C LYS A 89 1.75 20.46 -15.59
N GLY A 90 1.69 19.28 -14.97
CA GLY A 90 2.28 19.02 -13.66
C GLY A 90 3.41 18.00 -13.64
N GLY A 91 3.79 17.42 -14.79
CA GLY A 91 4.77 16.34 -14.88
C GLY A 91 4.38 15.11 -14.05
N TYR A 92 5.37 14.31 -13.68
CA TYR A 92 5.19 13.14 -12.80
C TYR A 92 5.27 13.53 -11.33
N THR A 93 4.38 14.41 -10.89
CA THR A 93 4.28 14.84 -9.49
C THR A 93 3.12 14.15 -8.78
N LYS A 94 3.19 14.05 -7.44
CA LYS A 94 2.09 13.51 -6.63
C LYS A 94 0.78 14.27 -6.86
N GLN A 95 0.86 15.60 -7.02
CA GLN A 95 -0.31 16.42 -7.30
C GLN A 95 -0.90 16.10 -8.68
N ALA A 96 -0.06 16.01 -9.72
CA ALA A 96 -0.53 15.64 -11.04
C ALA A 96 -1.24 14.28 -11.04
N LEU A 97 -0.66 13.26 -10.38
CA LEU A 97 -1.35 11.96 -10.26
C LEU A 97 -2.70 12.08 -9.52
N ALA A 98 -2.78 12.90 -8.47
CA ALA A 98 -4.03 13.15 -7.75
C ALA A 98 -5.08 13.88 -8.60
N ASP A 99 -4.67 14.61 -9.65
CA ASP A 99 -5.55 15.36 -10.53
C ASP A 99 -6.15 14.50 -11.67
N MET A 100 -5.71 13.24 -11.85
CA MET A 100 -6.29 12.28 -12.79
C MET A 100 -7.61 11.68 -12.28
N LYS A 101 -8.66 12.51 -12.21
CA LYS A 101 -9.94 12.16 -11.58
C LYS A 101 -10.70 11.05 -12.29
N LYS A 102 -10.69 11.01 -13.63
CA LYS A 102 -11.34 9.93 -14.40
C LYS A 102 -10.60 8.63 -14.19
N MET A 103 -9.26 8.65 -14.20
CA MET A 103 -8.45 7.46 -13.92
C MET A 103 -8.74 6.91 -12.52
N ASP A 104 -8.73 7.75 -11.49
CA ASP A 104 -9.07 7.36 -10.11
C ASP A 104 -10.49 6.78 -10.04
N SER A 105 -11.47 7.40 -10.72
CA SER A 105 -12.85 6.92 -10.75
C SER A 105 -12.97 5.55 -11.43
N PHE A 106 -12.27 5.35 -12.55
CA PHE A 106 -12.26 4.07 -13.27
C PHE A 106 -11.64 2.96 -12.43
N MET A 107 -10.50 3.22 -11.77
CA MET A 107 -9.85 2.24 -10.90
C MET A 107 -10.76 1.83 -9.72
N ARG A 108 -11.48 2.79 -9.13
CA ARG A 108 -12.46 2.50 -8.06
C ARG A 108 -13.62 1.67 -8.56
N GLU A 109 -14.14 1.95 -9.75
CA GLU A 109 -15.24 1.17 -10.32
C GLU A 109 -14.81 -0.25 -10.67
N SER A 110 -13.59 -0.41 -11.18
CA SER A 110 -12.97 -1.72 -11.41
C SER A 110 -12.92 -2.54 -10.10
N GLN A 111 -12.45 -1.94 -9.01
CA GLN A 111 -12.42 -2.58 -7.70
C GLN A 111 -13.81 -2.83 -7.10
N ARG A 112 -14.80 -1.97 -7.39
CA ARG A 112 -16.19 -2.18 -6.95
C ARG A 112 -16.79 -3.43 -7.59
N LEU A 113 -16.49 -3.67 -8.87
CA LEU A 113 -16.98 -4.83 -9.62
C LEU A 113 -16.16 -6.09 -9.35
N ARG A 114 -14.85 -5.94 -9.18
CA ARG A 114 -13.88 -7.03 -9.01
C ARG A 114 -12.92 -6.70 -7.87
N PRO A 115 -13.38 -6.81 -6.61
CA PRO A 115 -12.56 -6.48 -5.47
C PRO A 115 -11.36 -7.46 -5.37
N PRO A 116 -10.14 -6.97 -5.05
CA PRO A 116 -8.96 -7.83 -4.87
C PRO A 116 -9.13 -8.82 -3.72
N THR A 117 -9.98 -8.48 -2.75
CA THR A 117 -10.26 -9.31 -1.58
C THR A 117 -11.77 -9.45 -1.42
N LEU A 118 -12.28 -10.70 -1.45
CA LEU A 118 -13.70 -11.01 -1.27
C LEU A 118 -14.16 -10.95 0.20
N LEU A 119 -13.21 -11.00 1.14
CA LEU A 119 -13.48 -10.97 2.57
C LEU A 119 -13.48 -9.53 3.06
N SER A 120 -14.65 -9.10 3.56
CA SER A 120 -14.82 -7.87 4.33
C SER A 120 -13.93 -7.83 5.57
N PHE A 121 -13.80 -6.66 6.19
CA PHE A 121 -13.19 -6.51 7.51
C PHE A 121 -13.80 -7.50 8.51
N ASN A 122 -13.00 -8.46 8.98
CA ASN A 122 -13.39 -9.34 10.07
C ASN A 122 -13.28 -8.52 11.36
N ALA A 123 -14.41 -8.19 11.96
CA ALA A 123 -14.49 -7.50 13.24
C ALA A 123 -15.06 -8.45 14.30
N ILE A 124 -14.52 -8.36 15.52
CA ILE A 124 -15.04 -9.04 16.69
C ILE A 124 -15.49 -7.96 17.68
N VAL A 125 -16.68 -8.10 18.26
CA VAL A 125 -17.17 -7.20 19.30
C VAL A 125 -16.42 -7.49 20.59
N ILE A 126 -15.55 -6.56 21.00
CA ILE A 126 -14.77 -6.69 22.25
C ILE A 126 -15.60 -6.23 23.46
N GLN A 127 -16.46 -5.23 23.25
CA GLN A 127 -17.35 -4.70 24.27
C GLN A 127 -18.71 -4.37 23.65
N TYR A 128 -19.77 -4.74 24.36
CA TYR A 128 -21.13 -4.45 23.94
C TYR A 128 -21.43 -2.94 24.02
N GLY A 129 -22.03 -2.42 22.96
CA GLY A 129 -22.51 -1.04 22.87
C GLY A 129 -23.64 -0.94 21.88
N MET A 130 -24.48 0.08 22.02
CA MET A 130 -25.52 0.41 21.04
C MET A 130 -24.84 0.84 19.74
N LEU A 131 -24.78 -0.05 18.76
CA LEU A 131 -24.48 0.32 17.37
C LEU A 131 -25.80 0.77 16.74
N GLY A 132 -25.78 1.93 16.08
CA GLY A 132 -26.95 2.76 15.77
C GLY A 132 -28.18 2.06 15.17
N ASP A 133 -28.04 0.89 14.56
CA ASP A 133 -29.14 0.19 13.88
C ASP A 133 -29.21 -1.34 14.11
N ALA A 134 -28.51 -1.91 15.10
CA ALA A 134 -28.54 -3.38 15.34
C ALA A 134 -29.33 -3.77 16.61
N PRO A 135 -30.25 -4.76 16.55
CA PRO A 135 -30.86 -5.32 17.75
C PRO A 135 -29.82 -6.08 18.57
N ASN A 136 -29.90 -5.96 19.88
CA ASN A 136 -29.00 -6.59 20.87
C ASN A 136 -28.64 -8.03 20.48
N TRP A 137 -27.36 -8.27 20.15
CA TRP A 137 -26.85 -9.60 19.87
C TRP A 137 -26.91 -10.46 21.15
N PRO A 138 -27.46 -11.68 21.12
CA PRO A 138 -27.55 -12.53 22.31
C PRO A 138 -26.19 -13.15 22.68
N GLU A 139 -26.06 -13.50 23.96
CA GLU A 139 -24.88 -14.06 24.65
C GLU A 139 -24.24 -15.29 23.97
#